data_AF-A0A661Y5L4-F1
#
_entry.id   AF-A0A661Y5L4-F1
#
_cell.length_a   1.000
_cell.length_b   1.000
_cell.length_c   1.000
_cell.angle_alpha   90.00
_cell.angle_beta   90.00
_cell.angle_gamma   90.00
#
_symmetry.space_group_name_H-M   'P 1'
#
loop_
_entity.id
_entity.type
_entity.pdbx_description
1 polymer ?
#
loop_
_entity_poly.entity_id
_entity_poly.type
_entity_poly.pdbx_seq_one_letter_code
_entity_poly.pdbx_strand_id
1 'polypeptide(L)'
;MKKNLLSASLILTTVFAFAQTPCNNGDAGGYDCSGYDLMAHMPLSVFNTTGANDSWGWTDPNDGKEYVLMGLENGTAFIDISDPVNPIYLG
;
A
#
# COMPACT_ATOMS: atom_id res chain seq x y z
N MET A 1 -0.18 59.34 11.11
CA MET A 1 -0.97 58.65 10.07
C MET A 1 -0.47 57.21 9.97
N LYS A 2 -1.40 56.27 9.81
CA LYS A 2 -1.35 54.86 10.24
C LYS A 2 -0.21 54.02 9.60
N LYS A 3 0.58 53.34 10.43
CA LYS A 3 1.45 52.23 10.04
C LYS A 3 0.57 50.99 9.88
N ASN A 4 0.13 50.68 8.67
CA ASN A 4 -0.60 49.44 8.39
C ASN A 4 0.41 48.30 8.23
N LEU A 5 0.65 47.61 9.34
CA LEU A 5 1.36 46.34 9.40
C LEU A 5 0.43 45.27 8.77
N LEU A 6 0.54 45.06 7.46
CA LEU A 6 -0.08 43.91 6.79
C LEU A 6 0.83 42.70 7.02
N SER A 7 0.68 42.07 8.18
CA SER A 7 1.22 40.74 8.45
C SER A 7 0.45 39.72 7.62
N ALA A 8 1.00 39.35 6.47
CA ALA A 8 0.53 38.21 5.69
C ALA A 8 0.97 36.92 6.39
N SER A 9 0.13 36.41 7.31
CA SER A 9 0.30 35.06 7.83
C SER A 9 -0.09 34.06 6.74
N LEU A 10 0.92 33.48 6.09
CA LEU A 10 0.78 32.33 5.21
C LEU A 10 0.43 31.11 6.07
N ILE A 11 -0.84 30.73 6.12
CA ILE A 11 -1.29 29.51 6.81
C ILE A 11 -0.83 28.32 5.97
N LEU A 12 0.22 27.64 6.44
CA LEU A 12 0.71 26.38 5.87
C LEU A 12 -0.23 25.26 6.32
N THR A 13 -1.32 25.02 5.60
CA THR A 13 -2.14 23.83 5.81
C THR A 13 -1.39 22.61 5.28
N THR A 14 -0.77 21.84 6.17
CA THR A 14 -0.20 20.54 5.84
C THR A 14 -1.35 19.57 5.56
N VAL A 15 -1.55 19.21 4.29
CA VAL A 15 -2.46 18.12 3.92
C VAL A 15 -1.75 16.82 4.28
N PHE A 16 -2.27 16.09 5.26
CA PHE A 16 -1.82 14.72 5.52
C PHE A 16 -2.33 13.84 4.39
N ALA A 17 -1.42 13.40 3.52
CA ALA A 17 -1.67 12.35 2.56
C ALA A 17 -1.30 11.01 3.21
N PHE A 18 -2.24 10.06 3.21
CA PHE A 18 -1.98 8.69 3.65
C PHE A 18 -1.63 7.85 2.42
N ALA A 19 -0.50 7.13 2.48
CA ALA A 19 -0.10 6.20 1.42
C ALA A 19 -0.91 4.89 1.47
N GLN A 20 -1.34 4.48 2.66
CA GLN A 20 -2.24 3.36 2.90
C GLN A 20 -3.70 3.82 2.92
N THR A 21 -4.62 2.88 2.73
CA THR A 21 -6.07 3.11 2.86
C THR A 21 -6.53 2.67 4.26
N PRO A 22 -6.83 3.60 5.18
CA PRO A 22 -7.12 3.23 6.56
C PRO A 22 -8.47 2.53 6.72
N CYS A 23 -8.54 1.57 7.64
CA CYS A 23 -9.78 0.89 7.99
C CYS A 23 -10.67 1.80 8.84
N ASN A 24 -11.69 2.39 8.23
CA ASN A 24 -12.63 3.28 8.89
C ASN A 24 -14.03 2.69 8.85
N ASN A 25 -14.63 2.49 10.03
CA ASN A 25 -15.98 1.92 10.16
C ASN A 25 -16.15 0.56 9.45
N GLY A 26 -15.09 -0.25 9.37
CA GLY A 26 -15.12 -1.58 8.75
C GLY A 26 -14.85 -1.60 7.24
N ASP A 27 -14.52 -0.46 6.63
CA ASP A 27 -14.14 -0.37 5.21
C ASP A 27 -12.71 0.20 5.03
N ALA A 28 -11.96 -0.40 4.12
CA ALA A 28 -10.68 0.11 3.63
C ALA A 28 -10.69 0.14 2.09
N GLY A 29 -11.40 1.11 1.51
CA GLY A 29 -11.39 1.34 0.06
C GLY A 29 -12.27 0.35 -0.72
N GLY A 30 -13.41 -0.03 -0.15
CA GLY A 30 -14.33 -1.01 -0.73
C GLY A 30 -14.05 -2.45 -0.32
N TYR A 31 -13.07 -2.67 0.55
CA TYR A 31 -12.75 -3.97 1.14
C TYR A 31 -13.12 -3.99 2.62
N ASP A 32 -13.88 -5.01 3.03
CA ASP A 32 -14.21 -5.22 4.43
C ASP A 32 -12.93 -5.39 5.26
N CYS A 33 -12.84 -4.68 6.38
CA CYS A 33 -11.68 -4.67 7.25
C CYS A 33 -12.07 -4.74 8.74
N SER A 34 -11.19 -5.26 9.58
CA SER A 34 -11.40 -5.37 11.03
C SER A 34 -10.17 -4.87 11.81
N GLY A 35 -9.94 -3.56 11.73
CA GLY A 35 -8.84 -2.89 12.45
C GLY A 35 -7.46 -3.05 11.80
N TYR A 36 -7.41 -3.44 10.53
CA TYR A 36 -6.19 -3.48 9.71
C TYR A 36 -6.39 -2.65 8.45
N ASP A 37 -5.40 -1.83 8.13
CA ASP A 37 -5.43 -0.96 6.96
C ASP A 37 -5.09 -1.75 5.69
N LEU A 38 -5.64 -1.31 4.55
CA LEU A 38 -5.22 -1.82 3.25
C LEU A 38 -3.96 -1.07 2.80
N MET A 39 -2.85 -1.80 2.73
CA MET A 39 -1.53 -1.21 2.45
C MET A 39 -1.31 -0.98 0.94
N ALA A 40 -1.64 -1.96 0.12
CA ALA A 40 -1.52 -1.89 -1.34
C ALA A 40 -2.47 -2.88 -2.03
N HIS A 41 -2.78 -2.62 -3.30
CA HIS A 41 -3.58 -3.50 -4.15
C HIS A 41 -2.86 -3.73 -5.49
N MET A 42 -2.55 -4.99 -5.80
CA MET A 42 -1.96 -5.42 -7.06
C MET A 42 -2.97 -6.24 -7.88
N PRO A 43 -3.58 -5.67 -8.93
CA PRO A 43 -4.55 -6.41 -9.74
C PRO A 43 -3.87 -7.53 -10.53
N LEU A 44 -4.58 -8.63 -10.83
CA LEU A 44 -4.04 -9.79 -11.57
C LEU A 44 -3.45 -9.44 -12.94
N SER A 45 -3.89 -8.34 -13.55
CA SER A 45 -3.32 -7.81 -14.79
C SER A 45 -1.81 -7.48 -14.67
N VAL A 46 -1.32 -7.18 -13.47
CA VAL A 46 0.12 -6.98 -13.20
C VAL A 46 0.92 -8.25 -13.51
N PHE A 47 0.32 -9.42 -13.32
CA PHE A 47 0.95 -10.72 -13.52
C PHE A 47 0.58 -11.37 -14.88
N ASN A 48 -0.04 -10.60 -15.79
CA ASN A 48 -0.51 -11.07 -17.10
C ASN A 48 -1.38 -12.34 -17.02
N THR A 49 -2.26 -12.41 -16.02
CA THR A 49 -3.18 -13.53 -15.80
C THR A 49 -4.57 -13.04 -15.40
N THR A 50 -5.55 -13.93 -15.48
CA THR A 50 -6.93 -13.72 -15.00
C THR A 50 -7.25 -14.57 -13.78
N GLY A 51 -6.35 -15.46 -13.36
CA GLY A 51 -6.57 -16.38 -12.26
C GLY A 51 -5.37 -16.51 -11.32
N ALA A 52 -5.67 -16.66 -10.03
CA ALA A 52 -4.75 -16.99 -8.95
C ALA A 52 -5.45 -17.93 -7.97
N ASN A 53 -4.70 -18.79 -7.28
CA ASN A 53 -5.27 -19.84 -6.44
C ASN A 53 -4.69 -19.92 -5.03
N ASP A 54 -3.53 -19.31 -4.78
CA ASP A 54 -2.86 -19.42 -3.48
C ASP A 54 -1.93 -18.23 -3.18
N SER A 55 -1.69 -17.95 -1.89
CA SER A 55 -0.83 -16.86 -1.41
C SER A 55 -0.09 -17.26 -0.14
N TRP A 56 1.24 -17.34 -0.22
CA TRP A 56 2.12 -17.74 0.87
C TRP A 56 3.08 -16.61 1.22
N GLY A 57 3.45 -16.51 2.50
CA GLY A 57 4.46 -15.55 2.98
C GLY A 57 5.79 -16.22 3.26
N TRP A 58 6.89 -15.52 2.98
CA TRP A 58 8.24 -15.91 3.38
C TRP A 58 9.05 -14.71 3.86
N THR A 59 9.80 -14.88 4.93
CA THR A 59 10.72 -13.86 5.46
C THR A 59 12.15 -14.37 5.27
N ASP A 60 13.00 -13.58 4.61
CA ASP A 60 14.41 -13.91 4.43
C ASP A 60 15.14 -13.86 5.78
N PRO A 61 15.78 -14.96 6.22
CA PRO A 61 16.45 -15.01 7.50
C PRO A 61 17.72 -14.14 7.57
N ASN A 62 18.27 -13.69 6.44
CA ASN A 62 19.51 -12.92 6.39
C ASN A 62 19.28 -11.41 6.55
N ASP A 63 18.24 -10.88 5.91
CA ASP A 63 17.96 -9.44 5.88
C ASP A 63 16.57 -9.05 6.38
N GLY A 64 15.71 -10.03 6.71
CA GLY A 64 14.38 -9.80 7.24
C GLY A 64 13.36 -9.34 6.20
N LYS A 65 13.71 -9.32 4.92
CA LYS A 65 12.78 -8.95 3.86
C LYS A 65 11.62 -9.94 3.79
N GLU A 66 10.43 -9.41 3.58
CA GLU A 66 9.22 -10.20 3.47
C GLU A 66 8.77 -10.29 2.01
N TYR A 67 8.33 -11.47 1.62
CA TYR A 67 7.92 -11.80 0.26
C TYR A 67 6.58 -12.52 0.26
N VAL A 68 5.79 -12.25 -0.78
CA VAL A 68 4.63 -13.08 -1.14
C VAL A 68 5.04 -14.01 -2.29
N LEU A 69 4.73 -15.29 -2.13
CA LEU A 69 4.77 -16.31 -3.17
C LEU A 69 3.32 -16.60 -3.57
N MET A 70 2.92 -16.13 -4.75
CA MET A 70 1.55 -16.22 -5.22
C MET A 70 1.42 -17.31 -6.29
N GLY A 71 0.48 -18.23 -6.09
CA GLY A 71 0.08 -19.22 -7.08
C GLY A 71 -0.85 -18.58 -8.12
N LEU A 72 -0.45 -18.62 -9.39
CA LEU A 72 -1.17 -18.07 -10.52
C LEU A 72 -1.59 -19.18 -11.49
N GLU A 73 -2.63 -18.90 -12.29
CA GLU A 73 -3.05 -19.81 -13.37
C GLU A 73 -1.91 -20.16 -14.34
N ASN A 74 -1.01 -19.20 -14.57
CA ASN A 74 0.10 -19.29 -15.50
C ASN A 74 1.48 -19.49 -14.83
N GLY A 75 1.56 -19.73 -13.52
CA GLY A 75 2.83 -19.97 -12.82
C GLY A 75 2.85 -19.55 -11.35
N THR A 76 3.99 -19.04 -10.90
CA THR A 76 4.20 -18.51 -9.55
C THR A 76 4.80 -17.12 -9.67
N ALA A 77 4.28 -16.16 -8.92
CA ALA A 77 4.84 -14.82 -8.80
C ALA A 77 5.55 -14.64 -7.46
N PHE A 78 6.69 -13.96 -7.49
CA PHE A 78 7.42 -13.51 -6.31
C PHE A 78 7.27 -12.00 -6.17
N ILE A 79 6.87 -11.54 -4.99
CA ILE A 79 6.57 -10.14 -4.72
C ILE A 79 7.34 -9.71 -3.47
N ASP A 80 8.24 -8.73 -3.57
CA ASP A 80 8.88 -8.09 -2.41
C ASP A 80 7.85 -7.15 -1.75
N ILE A 81 7.56 -7.39 -0.46
CA ILE A 81 6.63 -6.60 0.35
C ILE A 81 7.33 -5.90 1.52
N SER A 82 8.66 -5.77 1.47
CA SER A 82 9.46 -5.10 2.52
C SER A 82 9.06 -3.63 2.73
N ASP A 83 8.56 -2.99 1.67
CA ASP A 83 7.78 -1.76 1.78
C ASP A 83 6.31 -2.08 1.47
N PRO A 84 5.43 -2.18 2.49
CA PRO A 84 4.06 -2.66 2.31
C PRO A 84 3.19 -1.70 1.51
N VAL A 85 3.54 -0.42 1.41
CA VAL A 85 2.81 0.55 0.56
C VAL A 85 3.33 0.59 -0.87
N ASN A 86 4.49 -0.03 -1.15
CA ASN A 86 5.10 -0.10 -2.48
C ASN A 86 5.60 -1.51 -2.82
N PRO A 87 4.71 -2.52 -2.93
CA PRO A 87 5.12 -3.88 -3.27
C PRO A 87 5.70 -3.96 -4.68
N ILE A 88 6.71 -4.82 -4.87
CA ILE A 88 7.44 -4.95 -6.14
C ILE A 88 7.32 -6.37 -6.68
N TYR A 89 6.74 -6.52 -7.88
CA TYR A 89 6.74 -7.79 -8.60
C TYR A 89 8.14 -8.11 -9.14
N LEU A 90 8.69 -9.26 -8.75
CA LEU A 90 10.05 -9.70 -9.11
C LEU A 90 10.09 -10.67 -10.30
N GLY A 91 8.97 -11.32 -10.61
CA GLY A 91 8.86 -12.32 -11.67
C GLY A 91 8.13 -13.58 -11.24
#